data_AF-A0AAE6NWH1-F1
#
_entry.id   AF-A0AAE6NWH1-F1
#
_cell.length_a   1.000
_cell.length_b   1.000
_cell.length_c   1.000
_cell.angle_alpha   90.00
_cell.angle_beta   90.00
_cell.angle_gamma   90.00
#
_symmetry.space_group_name_H-M   'P 1'
#
loop_
_entity.id
_entity.type
_entity.pdbx_description
1 polymer ?
#
loop_
_entity_poly.entity_id
_entity_poly.type
_entity_poly.pdbx_seq_one_letter_code
_entity_poly.pdbx_strand_id
1 'polypeptide(L)' 'MIETGISPCIPSRTGRKIPIPHNADLYRQRRRIENMFARLKDWRRSAARYDRRPILFLSACALAATVIYWL' A
#
# COMPACT_ATOMS: atom_id res chain seq x y z
N MET A 1 15.39 3.15 -7.00
CA MET A 1 14.22 3.52 -7.83
C MET A 1 14.61 3.65 -9.28
N ILE A 2 15.56 4.54 -9.63
CA ILE A 2 16.06 4.66 -11.01
C ILE A 2 16.95 3.45 -11.37
N GLU A 3 17.80 3.00 -10.45
CA GLU A 3 18.68 1.83 -10.65
C GLU A 3 17.93 0.50 -10.79
N THR A 4 16.67 0.45 -10.37
CA THR A 4 15.80 -0.73 -10.44
C THR A 4 14.88 -0.73 -11.67
N GLY A 5 15.00 0.27 -12.56
CA GLY A 5 14.15 0.40 -13.76
C GLY A 5 12.70 0.80 -13.48
N ILE A 6 12.38 1.24 -12.25
CA ILE A 6 11.01 1.58 -11.85
C ILE A 6 10.84 3.10 -11.93
N SER A 7 10.06 3.56 -12.91
CA SER A 7 9.73 4.98 -13.05
C SER A 7 8.71 5.41 -11.98
N PRO A 8 9.02 6.41 -11.14
CA PRO A 8 8.10 6.87 -10.11
C PRO A 8 6.91 7.63 -10.73
N CYS A 9 5.71 7.07 -10.59
CA CYS A 9 4.47 7.71 -11.03
C CYS A 9 3.88 8.56 -9.89
N ILE A 10 4.38 9.78 -9.70
CA ILE A 10 3.96 10.70 -8.62
C ILE A 10 3.39 11.98 -9.25
N PRO A 11 2.17 12.40 -8.91
CA PRO A 11 1.59 13.62 -9.44
C PRO A 11 2.35 14.85 -8.97
N SER A 12 2.32 15.88 -9.80
CA SER A 12 2.83 17.19 -9.43
C SER A 12 1.99 17.81 -8.30
N ARG A 13 2.66 18.52 -7.38
CA ARG A 13 1.96 19.35 -6.39
C ARG A 13 1.21 20.48 -7.08
N THR A 14 0.03 20.84 -6.57
CA THR A 14 -0.91 21.82 -7.14
C THR A 14 -0.29 23.19 -7.48
N GLY A 15 0.76 23.61 -6.76
CA GLY A 15 1.44 24.91 -6.98
C GLY A 15 2.69 24.87 -7.87
N ARG A 16 2.94 23.79 -8.62
CA ARG A 16 4.15 23.68 -9.45
C ARG A 16 3.93 24.34 -10.82
N LYS A 17 4.84 25.22 -11.24
CA LYS A 17 4.79 25.92 -12.55
C LYS A 17 4.90 24.98 -13.76
N ILE A 18 5.64 23.88 -13.62
CA ILE A 18 5.83 22.87 -14.67
C ILE A 18 5.33 21.53 -14.14
N PRO A 19 4.22 20.97 -14.67
CA PRO A 19 3.70 19.70 -14.21
C PRO A 19 4.65 18.54 -14.57
N ILE A 20 4.80 17.58 -13.66
CA ILE A 20 5.51 16.33 -13.95
C ILE A 20 4.57 15.43 -14.78
N PRO A 21 5.00 14.96 -15.96
CA PRO A 21 4.24 13.96 -16.70
C PRO A 21 4.18 12.67 -15.86
N HIS A 22 2.97 12.25 -15.52
CA HIS A 22 2.70 11.01 -14.80
C HIS A 22 1.45 10.37 -15.39
N ASN A 23 1.36 9.05 -15.29
CA ASN A 23 0.18 8.33 -15.74
C ASN A 23 -0.89 8.36 -14.65
N ALA A 24 -1.94 9.15 -14.87
CA ALA A 24 -3.02 9.32 -13.90
C ALA A 24 -3.79 8.02 -13.62
N ASP A 25 -3.94 7.13 -14.61
CA ASP A 25 -4.64 5.86 -14.45
C ASP A 25 -3.84 4.89 -13.58
N LEU A 26 -2.53 4.81 -13.79
CA LEU A 26 -1.63 4.03 -12.91
C LEU A 26 -1.62 4.60 -11.49
N TYR A 27 -1.60 5.93 -11.35
CA TYR A 27 -1.66 6.57 -10.04
C TYR A 27 -3.00 6.29 -9.32
N ARG A 28 -4.11 6.24 -10.05
CA ARG A 28 -5.44 5.94 -9.48
C ARG A 28 -5.50 4.52 -8.89
N GLN A 29 -4.80 3.54 -9.47
CA GLN A 29 -4.76 2.17 -8.95
C GLN A 29 -4.13 2.09 -7.55
N ARG A 30 -3.22 3.02 -7.21
CA ARG A 30 -2.62 3.12 -5.87
C ARG A 30 -3.67 3.22 -4.76
N ARG A 31 -4.81 3.88 -5.02
CA ARG A 31 -5.91 4.00 -4.05
C ARG A 31 -6.46 2.65 -3.61
N ARG A 32 -6.50 1.65 -4.51
CA ARG A 32 -6.97 0.29 -4.17
C ARG A 32 -6.01 -0.39 -3.20
N ILE A 33 -4.72 -0.22 -3.43
CA ILE A 33 -3.65 -0.75 -2.57
C ILE A 33 -3.67 -0.06 -1.20
N GLU A 34 -3.82 1.27 -1.16
CA GLU A 34 -3.93 2.02 0.10
C GLU A 34 -5.18 1.62 0.90
N ASN A 35 -6.33 1.45 0.24
CA ASN A 35 -7.54 0.95 0.87
C ASN A 35 -7.35 -0.48 1.43
N MET A 36 -6.62 -1.35 0.72
CA MET A 36 -6.27 -2.68 1.21
C MET A 36 -5.46 -2.61 2.51
N PHE A 37 -4.41 -1.80 2.53
CA PHE A 37 -3.60 -1.63 3.73
C PHE A 37 -4.34 -0.93 4.86
N ALA A 38 -5.30 -0.05 4.56
CA ALA A 38 -6.17 0.55 5.58
C ALA A 38 -7.00 -0.53 6.27
N ARG A 39 -7.73 -1.37 5.51
CA ARG A 39 -8.54 -2.48 6.05
C ARG A 39 -7.69 -3.48 6.84
N LEU A 40 -6.48 -3.77 6.36
CA LEU A 40 -5.54 -4.64 7.07
C LEU A 40 -5.05 -4.04 8.40
N LYS A 41 -4.92 -2.71 8.47
CA LYS A 41 -4.49 -1.99 9.68
C LYS A 41 -5.61 -1.76 10.68
N ASP A 42 -6.88 -1.87 10.28
CA ASP A 42 -8.02 -1.85 11.23
C ASP A 42 -7.93 -3.01 12.24
N TRP A 43 -7.24 -4.10 11.87
CA TRP A 43 -6.92 -5.19 12.77
C TRP A 43 -5.77 -4.77 13.70
N ARG A 44 -6.14 -4.31 14.91
CA ARG A 44 -5.23 -3.76 15.94
C ARG A 44 -3.98 -4.63 16.20
N ARG A 45 -4.11 -5.95 16.08
CA ARG A 45 -3.01 -6.92 16.24
C ARG A 45 -1.99 -6.86 15.09
N SER A 46 -2.46 -6.69 13.86
CA SER A 46 -1.62 -6.52 12.67
C SER A 46 -0.91 -5.16 12.66
N ALA A 47 -1.60 -4.10 13.12
CA ALA A 47 -1.05 -2.75 13.15
C ALA A 47 0.05 -2.55 14.20
N ALA A 48 -0.11 -3.14 15.39
CA ALA A 48 0.81 -2.91 16.50
C ALA A 48 2.08 -3.79 16.45
N ARG A 49 2.17 -4.74 15.51
CA ARG A 49 3.37 -5.55 15.24
C ARG A 49 3.99 -6.17 16.50
N TYR A 50 3.14 -6.61 17.43
CA TYR A 50 3.59 -7.21 18.70
C TYR A 50 4.28 -8.57 18.52
N ASP A 51 4.10 -9.21 17.37
CA ASP A 51 4.71 -10.51 17.09
C ASP A 51 6.22 -10.39 16.87
N ARG A 52 7.00 -10.92 17.82
CA ARG A 52 8.47 -10.96 17.78
C ARG A 52 9.02 -11.86 16.65
N ARG A 53 8.18 -12.74 16.09
CA ARG A 53 8.54 -13.71 15.04
C ARG A 53 7.91 -13.33 13.70
N PRO A 54 8.70 -13.23 12.61
CA PRO A 54 8.19 -12.80 11.30
C PRO A 54 7.19 -13.80 10.69
N ILE A 55 7.30 -15.09 11.01
CA ILE A 55 6.40 -16.14 10.52
C ILE A 55 4.99 -15.95 11.11
N LEU A 56 4.90 -15.66 12.41
CA LEU A 56 3.62 -15.43 13.08
C LEU A 56 2.95 -14.16 12.53
N PHE A 57 3.73 -13.10 12.31
CA PHE A 57 3.25 -11.89 11.67
C PHE A 57 2.69 -12.15 10.27
N LEU A 58 3.41 -12.91 9.44
CA LEU A 58 2.94 -13.27 8.10
C LEU A 58 1.64 -14.08 8.14
N SER A 59 1.55 -15.05 9.04
CA SER A 59 0.34 -15.87 9.21
C SER A 59 -0.87 -15.04 9.65
N ALA A 60 -0.67 -14.07 10.55
CA ALA A 60 -1.71 -13.13 10.96
C ALA A 60 -2.17 -12.21 9.81
N CYS A 61 -1.22 -11.72 8.99
CA CYS A 61 -1.56 -10.95 7.79
C CYS A 61 -2.34 -11.78 6.76
N ALA A 62 -1.96 -13.04 6.54
CA ALA A 62 -2.66 -13.94 5.63
C ALA A 62 -4.09 -14.22 6.11
N LEU A 63 -4.28 -14.50 7.40
CA LEU A 63 -5.60 -14.68 8.01
C LEU A 63 -6.46 -13.42 7.86
N ALA A 64 -5.93 -12.25 8.23
CA ALA A 64 -6.65 -10.99 8.08
C ALA A 64 -7.02 -10.72 6.61
N ALA A 65 -6.12 -11.02 5.65
CA ALA A 65 -6.42 -10.91 4.23
C ALA A 65 -7.55 -11.86 3.82
N THR A 66 -7.53 -13.13 4.23
CA THR A 66 -8.63 -14.06 3.93
C THR A 66 -9.96 -13.56 4.48
N VAL A 67 -10.02 -13.08 5.72
CA VAL A 67 -11.27 -12.60 6.33
C VAL A 67 -11.77 -11.32 5.67
N ILE A 68 -10.90 -10.39 5.29
CA ILE A 68 -11.28 -9.09 4.70
C ILE A 68 -11.74 -9.21 3.24
N TYR A 69 -11.21 -10.19 2.50
CA TYR A 69 -11.38 -10.32 1.05
C TYR A 69 -12.25 -11.49 0.60
N TRP A 70 -12.46 -12.51 1.45
CA TRP A 70 -13.21 -13.71 1.10
C TRP A 70 -14.54 -13.86 1.86
N LEU A 71 -14.64 -13.26 3.06
CA LEU A 71 -15.85 -13.22 3.90
C LEU A 71 -16.53 -11.86 3.76
#